data_AF-A0AA47MRB7-F1
#
_entry.id   AF-A0AA47MRB7-F1
#
_cell.length_a   1.000
_cell.length_b   1.000
_cell.length_c   1.000
_cell.angle_alpha   90.00
_cell.angle_beta   90.00
_cell.angle_gamma   90.00
#
_symmetry.space_group_name_H-M   'P 1'
#
loop_
_entity.id
_entity.type
_entity.pdbx_description
1 polymer ?
#
loop_
_entity_poly.entity_id
_entity_poly.type
_entity_poly.pdbx_seq_one_letter_code
_entity_poly.pdbx_strand_id
1 'polypeptide(L)'
;MLIEVKGEKRGADENDGQTQPLASAERASGSKEVRWEYRVQLEREFSWLRREDGKMFCDICKTANISNGFVRGCTNMQKSALTDHKSSHSHLEASRVLNQSVAMIKHVEKSQVACNEALKTQLKVVLHG
;
A
#
# COMPACT_ATOMS: atom_id res chain seq x y z
N MET A 1 10.90 48.43 -51.53
CA MET A 1 10.46 49.14 -50.30
C MET A 1 11.59 48.96 -49.28
N LEU A 2 12.31 50.02 -48.94
CA LEU A 2 12.12 50.85 -47.72
C LEU A 2 12.30 49.98 -46.46
N ILE A 3 13.20 50.17 -45.49
CA ILE A 3 13.98 51.31 -44.95
C ILE A 3 15.16 50.72 -44.12
N GLU A 4 16.24 51.51 -43.93
CA GLU A 4 17.37 51.29 -43.00
C GLU A 4 16.98 51.40 -41.50
N VAL A 5 17.97 51.68 -40.64
CA VAL A 5 17.96 52.10 -39.21
C VAL A 5 18.29 50.94 -38.24
N LYS A 6 19.56 50.71 -37.86
CA LYS A 6 20.43 51.46 -36.90
C LYS A 6 19.96 51.31 -35.44
N GLY A 7 20.86 50.87 -34.54
CA GLY A 7 20.66 51.16 -33.11
C GLY A 7 21.27 50.19 -32.10
N GLU A 8 22.53 50.43 -31.79
CA GLU A 8 23.32 49.99 -30.63
C GLU A 8 22.67 50.32 -29.26
N LYS A 9 22.85 49.46 -28.24
CA LYS A 9 23.56 49.76 -26.97
C LYS A 9 23.13 48.86 -25.80
N ARG A 10 24.16 48.31 -25.12
CA ARG A 10 24.11 47.83 -23.73
C ARG A 10 24.10 49.04 -22.81
N GLY A 11 23.34 48.95 -21.72
CA GLY A 11 23.39 49.86 -20.58
C GLY A 11 22.81 49.16 -19.37
N ALA A 12 23.64 49.02 -18.33
CA ALA A 12 23.27 48.55 -17.00
C ALA A 12 22.53 49.67 -16.25
N ASP A 13 21.64 49.31 -15.35
CA ASP A 13 21.33 50.15 -14.18
C ASP A 13 20.84 49.29 -13.02
N GLU A 14 21.37 49.62 -11.86
CA GLU A 14 21.15 49.00 -10.56
C GLU A 14 19.79 49.44 -9.98
N ASN A 15 19.12 48.59 -9.20
CA ASN A 15 18.23 49.12 -8.17
C ASN A 15 18.15 48.21 -6.95
N ASP A 16 18.49 48.84 -5.83
CA ASP A 16 18.46 48.44 -4.44
C ASP A 16 17.09 47.90 -3.99
N GLY A 17 17.11 46.87 -3.14
CA GLY A 17 15.89 46.19 -2.73
C GLY A 17 16.04 45.34 -1.46
N GLN A 18 16.62 45.93 -0.42
CA GLN A 18 16.17 45.82 0.97
C GLN A 18 16.27 44.46 1.69
N THR A 19 17.24 44.41 2.61
CA THR A 19 17.43 43.40 3.66
C THR A 19 16.22 43.34 4.64
N GLN A 20 15.58 42.16 4.69
CA GLN A 20 14.87 41.42 5.76
C GLN A 20 14.15 42.16 6.94
N PRO A 21 13.00 41.62 7.42
CA PRO A 21 13.08 40.61 8.49
C PRO A 21 12.11 39.42 8.38
N LEU A 22 12.48 38.38 9.13
CA LEU A 22 11.80 37.11 9.42
C LEU A 22 10.27 37.15 9.40
N ALA A 23 9.67 36.18 8.71
CA ALA A 23 8.35 35.66 9.09
C ALA A 23 8.25 34.16 8.80
N SER A 24 8.11 33.40 9.89
CA SER A 24 7.40 32.14 9.98
C SER A 24 8.04 30.91 9.33
N ALA A 25 9.04 30.39 10.04
CA ALA A 25 9.35 28.96 10.13
C ALA A 25 8.19 28.13 10.77
N GLU A 26 6.93 28.49 10.53
CA GLU A 26 5.74 27.78 11.04
C GLU A 26 5.02 26.94 9.98
N ARG A 27 5.56 26.84 8.75
CA ARG A 27 4.95 26.01 7.70
C ARG A 27 5.50 24.58 7.60
N ALA A 28 6.53 24.25 8.38
CA ALA A 28 7.16 22.92 8.33
C ALA A 28 6.45 21.86 9.20
N SER A 29 5.66 22.27 10.21
CA SER A 29 5.07 21.33 11.17
C SER A 29 3.84 20.61 10.62
N GLY A 30 2.92 21.34 9.97
CA GLY A 30 1.69 20.74 9.43
C GLY A 30 1.94 19.74 8.28
N SER A 31 3.07 19.82 7.57
CA SER A 31 3.34 18.96 6.41
C SER A 31 3.66 17.50 6.79
N LYS A 32 4.21 17.27 7.98
CA LYS A 32 4.51 15.92 8.46
C LYS A 32 3.28 15.26 9.10
N GLU A 33 2.52 16.03 9.88
CA GLU A 33 1.28 15.60 10.53
C GLU A 33 0.23 15.17 9.50
N VAL A 34 -0.08 16.04 8.53
CA VAL A 34 -1.05 15.77 7.46
C VAL A 34 -0.64 14.56 6.61
N ARG A 35 0.68 14.37 6.40
CA ARG A 35 1.20 13.21 5.66
C ARG A 35 1.08 11.91 6.46
N TRP A 36 1.09 11.96 7.79
CA TRP A 36 0.88 10.78 8.62
C TRP A 36 -0.61 10.40 8.67
N GLU A 37 -1.49 11.38 8.88
CA GLU A 37 -2.95 11.16 8.87
C GLU A 37 -3.44 10.58 7.54
N TYR A 38 -2.98 11.14 6.42
CA TYR A 38 -3.30 10.61 5.09
C TYR A 38 -2.84 9.16 4.93
N ARG A 39 -1.70 8.78 5.52
CA ARG A 39 -1.17 7.41 5.45
C ARG A 39 -1.96 6.44 6.32
N VAL A 40 -2.29 6.84 7.55
CA VAL A 40 -3.17 6.05 8.43
C VAL A 40 -4.53 5.82 7.77
N GLN A 41 -5.06 6.82 7.06
CA GLN A 41 -6.31 6.67 6.33
C GLN A 41 -6.21 5.62 5.21
N LEU A 42 -5.10 5.56 4.48
CA LEU A 42 -4.90 4.53 3.44
C LEU A 42 -4.80 3.13 4.05
N GLU A 43 -4.09 2.96 5.17
CA GLU A 43 -4.00 1.64 5.84
C GLU A 43 -5.36 1.18 6.37
N ARG A 44 -6.23 2.11 6.80
CA ARG A 44 -7.62 1.80 7.19
C ARG A 44 -8.50 1.43 6.01
N GLU A 45 -8.36 2.14 4.89
CA GLU A 45 -9.17 1.90 3.68
C GLU A 45 -8.73 0.61 2.94
N PHE A 46 -7.43 0.31 2.97
CA PHE A 46 -6.84 -0.86 2.35
C PHE A 46 -6.28 -1.79 3.44
N SER A 47 -7.15 -2.59 4.05
CA SER A 47 -6.79 -3.50 5.15
C SER A 47 -5.72 -4.55 4.82
N TRP A 48 -5.46 -4.79 3.54
CA TRP A 48 -4.40 -5.69 3.04
C TRP A 48 -3.04 -5.00 2.88
N LEU A 49 -2.96 -3.69 3.09
CA LEU A 49 -1.76 -2.88 2.90
C LEU A 49 -0.91 -2.90 4.18
N ARG A 50 0.35 -3.27 4.05
CA ARG A 50 1.33 -3.17 5.14
C ARG A 50 2.54 -2.37 4.75
N ARG A 51 3.20 -1.83 5.76
CA ARG A 51 4.32 -0.93 5.61
C ARG A 51 5.52 -1.51 6.34
N GLU A 52 6.58 -1.75 5.59
CA GLU A 52 7.86 -2.25 6.12
C GLU A 52 8.96 -1.38 5.48
N ASP A 53 9.85 -0.80 6.30
CA ASP A 53 11.01 -0.01 5.87
C ASP A 53 10.72 1.09 4.83
N GLY A 54 9.59 1.78 5.00
CA GLY A 54 9.17 2.86 4.10
C GLY A 54 8.61 2.41 2.75
N LYS A 55 8.55 1.10 2.50
CA LYS A 55 7.87 0.49 1.36
C LYS A 55 6.50 -0.05 1.77
N MET A 56 5.65 -0.23 0.78
CA MET A 56 4.32 -0.79 0.93
C MET A 56 4.25 -2.18 0.34
N PHE A 57 3.57 -3.06 1.06
CA PHE A 57 3.38 -4.45 0.71
C PHE A 57 1.90 -4.79 0.71
N CYS A 58 1.51 -5.68 -0.19
CA CYS A 58 0.19 -6.28 -0.16
C CYS A 58 0.28 -7.63 0.54
N ASP A 59 -0.31 -7.77 1.73
CA ASP A 59 -0.30 -9.02 2.48
C ASP A 59 -0.99 -10.15 1.73
N ILE A 60 -2.07 -9.86 1.00
CA ILE A 60 -2.77 -10.85 0.15
C ILE A 60 -1.81 -11.41 -0.91
N CYS A 61 -1.14 -10.54 -1.66
CA CYS A 61 -0.22 -10.97 -2.72
C CYS A 61 1.05 -11.63 -2.15
N LYS A 62 1.56 -11.12 -1.02
CA LYS A 62 2.75 -11.66 -0.33
C LYS A 62 2.45 -13.06 0.18
N THR A 63 1.30 -13.27 0.81
CA THR A 63 0.87 -14.57 1.34
C THR A 63 0.56 -15.58 0.23
N ALA A 64 -0.10 -15.13 -0.84
CA ALA A 64 -0.35 -15.98 -2.02
C ALA A 64 0.90 -16.22 -2.89
N ASN A 65 2.03 -15.60 -2.54
CA ASN A 65 3.29 -15.66 -3.27
C ASN A 65 3.17 -15.32 -4.77
N ILE A 66 2.32 -14.35 -5.12
CA ILE A 66 2.15 -13.90 -6.51
C ILE A 66 3.12 -12.77 -6.80
N SER A 67 4.06 -13.00 -7.73
CA SER A 67 5.07 -12.00 -8.09
C SER A 67 4.44 -10.73 -8.67
N ASN A 68 4.56 -9.63 -7.94
CA ASN A 68 4.24 -8.28 -8.40
C ASN A 68 5.02 -7.22 -7.59
N GLY A 69 4.91 -5.95 -7.98
CA GLY A 69 5.62 -4.83 -7.33
C GLY A 69 5.30 -4.65 -5.85
N PHE A 70 4.10 -5.03 -5.41
CA PHE A 70 3.68 -4.96 -4.00
C PHE A 70 4.13 -6.16 -3.15
N VAL A 71 4.69 -7.21 -3.75
CA VAL A 71 5.40 -8.26 -3.00
C VAL A 71 6.85 -7.87 -2.74
N ARG A 72 7.47 -7.16 -3.69
CA ARG A 72 8.86 -6.68 -3.58
C ARG A 72 9.00 -5.37 -2.79
N GLY A 73 7.89 -4.70 -2.53
CA GLY A 73 7.81 -3.43 -1.82
C GLY A 73 7.71 -2.25 -2.79
N CYS A 74 6.53 -1.63 -2.82
CA CYS A 74 6.23 -0.47 -3.64
C CYS A 74 6.52 0.83 -2.88
N THR A 75 7.14 1.81 -3.54
CA THR A 75 7.42 3.14 -2.96
C THR A 75 6.34 4.18 -3.29
N ASN A 76 5.45 3.89 -4.25
CA ASN A 76 4.41 4.83 -4.67
C ASN A 76 3.20 4.79 -3.73
N MET A 77 3.13 5.75 -2.80
CA MET A 77 2.08 5.87 -1.78
C MET A 77 0.80 6.59 -2.23
N GLN A 78 0.56 6.69 -3.53
CA GLN A 78 -0.65 7.32 -4.04
C GLN A 78 -1.85 6.37 -3.93
N LYS A 79 -3.02 6.93 -3.55
CA LYS A 79 -4.29 6.20 -3.49
C LYS A 79 -4.68 5.58 -4.84
N SER A 80 -4.35 6.25 -5.96
CA SER A 80 -4.57 5.73 -7.31
C SER A 80 -3.85 4.38 -7.50
N ALA A 81 -2.56 4.32 -7.18
CA ALA A 81 -1.77 3.09 -7.30
C ALA A 81 -2.32 1.93 -6.45
N LEU A 82 -2.87 2.22 -5.26
CA LEU A 82 -3.51 1.23 -4.41
C LEU A 82 -4.85 0.76 -4.97
N THR A 83 -5.64 1.68 -5.52
CA THR A 83 -6.91 1.38 -6.19
C THR A 83 -6.67 0.50 -7.43
N ASP A 84 -5.70 0.87 -8.25
CA ASP A 84 -5.31 0.11 -9.45
C ASP A 84 -4.76 -1.27 -9.07
N HIS A 85 -3.98 -1.37 -8.00
CA HIS A 85 -3.53 -2.67 -7.50
C HIS A 85 -4.70 -3.54 -7.05
N LYS A 86 -5.67 -2.99 -6.30
CA LYS A 86 -6.84 -3.73 -5.81
C LYS A 86 -7.63 -4.38 -6.95
N SER A 87 -7.76 -3.68 -8.09
CA SER A 87 -8.45 -4.19 -9.27
C SER A 87 -7.56 -4.98 -10.23
N SER A 88 -6.25 -5.01 -9.99
CA SER A 88 -5.30 -5.72 -10.84
C SER A 88 -5.51 -7.24 -10.83
N HIS A 89 -5.24 -7.87 -11.97
CA HIS A 89 -5.34 -9.32 -12.12
C HIS A 89 -4.52 -10.08 -11.06
N SER A 90 -3.30 -9.63 -10.76
CA SER A 90 -2.45 -10.27 -9.74
C SER A 90 -3.10 -10.27 -8.35
N HIS A 91 -3.78 -9.18 -7.97
CA HIS A 91 -4.44 -9.08 -6.67
C HIS A 91 -5.70 -9.94 -6.61
N LEU A 92 -6.50 -9.94 -7.68
CA LEU A 92 -7.70 -10.76 -7.79
C LEU A 92 -7.35 -12.25 -7.74
N GLU A 93 -6.30 -12.66 -8.46
CA GLU A 93 -5.83 -14.04 -8.44
C GLU A 93 -5.29 -14.44 -7.05
N ALA A 94 -4.52 -13.56 -6.39
CA ALA A 94 -4.03 -13.83 -5.03
C ALA A 94 -5.19 -14.01 -4.06
N SER A 95 -6.22 -13.16 -4.17
CA SER A 95 -7.43 -13.25 -3.37
C SER A 95 -8.17 -14.56 -3.61
N ARG A 96 -8.26 -15.00 -4.87
CA ARG A 96 -8.90 -16.27 -5.25
C ARG A 96 -8.18 -17.46 -4.63
N VAL A 97 -6.85 -17.51 -4.75
CA VAL A 97 -6.01 -18.58 -4.18
C VAL A 97 -6.18 -18.66 -2.66
N LEU A 98 -6.11 -17.52 -1.97
CA LEU A 98 -6.28 -17.50 -0.52
C LEU A 98 -7.68 -17.95 -0.09
N ASN A 99 -8.73 -17.47 -0.74
CA ASN A 99 -10.10 -17.90 -0.45
C ASN A 99 -10.28 -19.42 -0.64
N GLN A 100 -9.69 -19.98 -1.70
CA GLN A 100 -9.70 -21.43 -1.93
C GLN A 100 -8.96 -22.19 -0.82
N SER A 101 -7.79 -21.69 -0.40
CA SER A 101 -7.02 -22.32 0.68
C SER A 101 -7.79 -22.33 2.01
N VAL A 102 -8.46 -21.23 2.37
CA VAL A 102 -9.27 -21.13 3.58
C VAL A 102 -10.47 -22.08 3.54
N ALA A 103 -11.13 -22.21 2.38
CA ALA A 103 -12.22 -23.17 2.22
C ALA A 103 -11.75 -24.62 2.39
N MET A 104 -10.57 -24.95 1.84
CA MET A 104 -9.98 -26.28 1.98
C MET A 104 -9.60 -26.58 3.43
N ILE A 105 -8.96 -25.64 4.13
CA ILE A 105 -8.58 -25.80 5.55
C ILE A 105 -9.82 -26.11 6.39
N LYS A 106 -10.91 -25.34 6.23
CA LYS A 106 -12.18 -25.59 6.95
C LYS A 106 -12.74 -26.98 6.68
N HIS A 107 -12.66 -27.46 5.44
CA HIS A 107 -13.10 -28.81 5.10
C HIS A 107 -12.25 -29.89 5.77
N VAL A 108 -10.93 -29.71 5.79
CA VAL A 108 -9.99 -30.62 6.48
C VAL A 108 -10.26 -30.64 7.98
N GLU A 109 -10.40 -29.48 8.62
CA GLU A 109 -10.70 -29.37 10.05
C GLU A 109 -12.02 -30.07 10.40
N LYS A 110 -13.07 -29.84 9.61
CA LYS A 110 -14.37 -30.50 9.82
C LYS A 110 -14.26 -32.02 9.70
N SER A 111 -13.52 -32.50 8.70
CA SER A 111 -13.27 -33.93 8.51
C SER A 111 -12.50 -34.52 9.70
N GLN A 112 -11.46 -33.81 10.16
CA GLN A 112 -10.64 -34.23 11.29
C GLN A 112 -11.46 -34.34 12.59
N VAL A 113 -12.34 -33.37 12.87
CA VAL A 113 -13.25 -33.43 14.03
C VAL A 113 -14.18 -34.63 13.94
N ALA A 114 -14.77 -34.88 12.76
CA ALA A 114 -15.65 -36.03 12.56
C ALA A 114 -14.92 -37.37 12.75
N CYS A 115 -13.70 -37.50 12.22
CA CYS A 115 -12.87 -38.69 12.41
C CYS A 115 -12.51 -38.90 13.89
N ASN A 116 -12.16 -37.84 14.62
CA ASN A 116 -11.84 -37.93 16.04
C ASN A 116 -13.04 -38.39 16.89
N GLU A 117 -14.24 -37.86 16.62
CA GLU A 117 -15.46 -38.28 17.33
C GLU A 117 -15.86 -39.73 16.99
N ALA A 118 -15.68 -40.15 15.73
CA ALA A 118 -15.89 -41.54 15.33
C ALA A 118 -14.91 -42.49 16.04
N LEU A 119 -13.63 -42.14 16.09
CA LEU A 119 -12.60 -42.93 16.79
C LEU A 119 -12.90 -43.03 18.29
N LYS A 120 -13.27 -41.92 18.92
CA LYS A 120 -13.66 -41.88 20.34
C LYS A 120 -14.87 -42.77 20.62
N THR A 121 -15.83 -42.82 19.70
CA THR A 121 -16.99 -43.70 19.80
C THR A 121 -16.58 -45.17 19.70
N GLN A 122 -15.75 -45.53 18.71
CA GLN A 122 -15.23 -46.89 18.57
C GLN A 122 -14.43 -47.34 19.80
N LEU A 123 -13.56 -46.47 20.33
CA LEU A 123 -12.77 -46.77 21.52
C LEU A 123 -13.64 -47.05 22.74
N LYS A 124 -14.73 -46.30 22.94
CA LYS A 124 -15.68 -46.55 24.04
C LYS A 124 -16.33 -47.93 23.94
N VAL A 125 -16.71 -48.34 22.73
CA VAL A 125 -17.30 -49.67 22.48
C VAL A 125 -16.31 -50.78 22.81
N VAL A 126 -15.03 -50.63 22.43
CA VAL A 126 -13.99 -51.64 22.71
C VAL A 126 -13.67 -51.75 24.20
N LEU A 127 -13.71 -50.63 24.95
CA LEU A 127 -13.33 -50.61 26.37
C LEU A 127 -14.47 -51.01 27.32
N HIS A 128 -15.73 -50.90 26.90
CA HIS A 128 -16.90 -51.18 27.75
C HIS A 128 -17.82 -52.28 27.17
N GLY A 129 -17.44 -52.89 26.06
CA GLY A 129 -18.14 -54.00 25.41
C GLY A 129 -17.63 -55.36 25.86
#